data_AF-A0AAD4BU50-F1
#
_entry.id   AF-A0AAD4BU50-F1
#
_cell.length_a   1.000
_cell.length_b   1.000
_cell.length_c   1.000
_cell.angle_alpha   90.00
_cell.angle_beta   90.00
_cell.angle_gamma   90.00
#
_symmetry.space_group_name_H-M   'P 1'
#
loop_
_entity.id
_entity.type
_entity.pdbx_description
1 polymer ?
#
loop_
_entity_poly.entity_id
_entity_poly.type
_entity_poly.pdbx_seq_one_letter_code
_entity_poly.pdbx_strand_id
1 'polypeptide(L)'
;MDIKFVGSGPAAKALVYYITDYITKSDVKLHTGVHTLQAALKSHAQKFHDDSTASQPFRDRNLVTKCINSLMGRQEISHQQVMSYLVGGGDHYTSHAYRPFRFYDFLHALSIHERATMDVIALDASEHSPVDNDLDTEEVSLDVSSGDVTITSDLMDYQWRPKGPLFDQMSVWEFVECSRKVSSHINVSFILT
;
A
#
# COMPACT_ATOMS: atom_id res chain seq x y z
N MET A 1 -34.25 9.80 -1.20
CA MET A 1 -34.02 8.41 -1.64
C MET A 1 -35.21 7.57 -1.20
N ASP A 2 -35.73 6.72 -2.08
CA ASP A 2 -36.77 5.74 -1.76
C ASP A 2 -36.09 4.47 -1.22
N ILE A 3 -36.18 4.22 0.09
CA ILE A 3 -35.57 3.05 0.75
C ILE A 3 -36.68 2.02 0.96
N LYS A 4 -36.59 0.89 0.25
CA LYS A 4 -37.53 -0.23 0.39
C LYS A 4 -37.02 -1.24 1.40
N PHE A 5 -37.87 -1.61 2.35
CA PHE A 5 -37.55 -2.61 3.36
C PHE A 5 -37.54 -4.02 2.77
N VAL A 6 -36.50 -4.81 3.08
CA VAL A 6 -36.40 -6.23 2.71
C VAL A 6 -36.67 -7.08 3.95
N GLY A 7 -37.91 -7.55 4.09
CA GLY A 7 -38.38 -8.24 5.31
C GLY A 7 -38.08 -9.74 5.39
N SER A 8 -37.46 -10.33 4.36
CA SER A 8 -37.19 -11.77 4.29
C SER A 8 -35.69 -12.04 4.27
N GLY A 9 -35.20 -12.87 5.20
CA GLY A 9 -33.79 -13.26 5.28
C GLY A 9 -33.23 -13.87 3.98
N PRO A 10 -33.92 -14.82 3.33
CA PRO A 10 -33.55 -15.32 2.02
C PRO A 10 -33.48 -14.24 0.94
N ALA A 11 -34.42 -13.29 0.94
CA ALA A 11 -34.42 -12.18 -0.01
C ALA A 11 -33.24 -11.22 0.22
N ALA A 12 -32.93 -10.91 1.49
CA ALA A 12 -31.78 -10.10 1.86
C ALA A 12 -30.47 -10.79 1.43
N LYS A 13 -30.34 -12.09 1.68
CA LYS A 13 -29.17 -12.88 1.23
C LYS A 13 -29.02 -12.82 -0.28
N ALA A 14 -30.08 -13.10 -1.05
CA ALA A 14 -30.04 -13.06 -2.51
C ALA A 14 -29.67 -11.67 -3.04
N LEU A 15 -30.20 -10.59 -2.43
CA LEU A 15 -29.87 -9.22 -2.79
C LEU A 15 -28.40 -8.89 -2.53
N VAL A 16 -27.86 -9.28 -1.37
CA VAL A 16 -26.45 -9.04 -1.03
C VAL A 16 -25.53 -9.78 -2.01
N TYR A 17 -25.82 -11.04 -2.35
CA TYR A 17 -25.04 -11.78 -3.36
C TYR A 17 -25.12 -11.11 -4.72
N TYR A 18 -26.31 -10.70 -5.16
CA TYR A 18 -26.49 -10.02 -6.44
C TYR A 18 -25.68 -8.71 -6.52
N ILE A 19 -25.74 -7.88 -5.47
CA ILE A 19 -25.00 -6.62 -5.40
C ILE A 19 -23.50 -6.90 -5.36
N THR A 20 -23.06 -7.86 -4.55
CA THR A 20 -21.64 -8.20 -4.41
C THR A 20 -21.07 -8.76 -5.71
N ASP A 21 -21.76 -9.68 -6.38
CA ASP A 21 -21.36 -10.23 -7.68
C ASP A 21 -21.29 -9.13 -8.75
N TYR A 22 -22.17 -8.14 -8.68
CA TYR A 22 -22.14 -7.00 -9.59
C TYR A 22 -20.95 -6.07 -9.31
N ILE A 23 -20.69 -5.73 -8.04
CA ILE A 23 -19.57 -4.87 -7.62
C ILE A 23 -18.22 -5.54 -7.90
N THR A 24 -18.11 -6.85 -7.67
CA THR A 24 -16.87 -7.63 -7.84
C THR A 24 -16.66 -8.12 -9.27
N LYS A 25 -17.58 -7.81 -10.19
CA LYS A 25 -17.45 -8.17 -11.60
C LYS A 25 -16.23 -7.47 -12.18
N SER A 26 -15.21 -8.24 -12.54
CA SER A 26 -13.99 -7.73 -13.16
C SER A 26 -14.30 -6.93 -14.44
N ASP A 27 -13.81 -5.69 -14.53
CA ASP A 27 -13.97 -4.84 -15.71
C ASP A 27 -13.34 -5.42 -16.97
N VAL A 28 -12.23 -6.16 -16.84
CA VAL A 28 -11.51 -6.79 -17.95
C VAL A 28 -11.23 -8.24 -17.60
N LYS A 29 -11.74 -9.18 -18.43
CA LYS A 29 -11.39 -10.60 -18.29
C LYS A 29 -9.90 -10.76 -18.56
N LEU A 30 -9.19 -11.47 -17.69
CA LEU A 30 -7.73 -11.64 -17.77
C LEU A 30 -7.24 -12.11 -19.15
N HIS A 31 -7.93 -13.08 -19.76
CA HIS A 31 -7.57 -13.57 -21.10
C HIS A 31 -7.66 -12.48 -22.18
N THR A 32 -8.63 -11.56 -22.06
CA THR A 32 -8.78 -10.45 -22.99
C THR A 32 -7.63 -9.46 -22.79
N GLY A 33 -7.32 -9.10 -21.54
CA GLY A 33 -6.19 -8.23 -21.21
C GLY A 33 -4.85 -8.75 -21.75
N VAL A 34 -4.54 -10.02 -21.51
CA VAL A 34 -3.31 -10.65 -22.04
C VAL A 34 -3.28 -10.65 -23.58
N HIS A 35 -4.40 -10.97 -24.23
CA HIS A 35 -4.46 -10.94 -25.68
C HIS A 35 -4.22 -9.53 -26.24
N THR A 36 -4.76 -8.48 -25.59
CA THR A 36 -4.52 -7.09 -25.99
C THR A 36 -3.05 -6.72 -25.91
N LEU A 37 -2.37 -7.09 -24.83
CA LEU A 37 -0.96 -6.82 -24.62
C LEU A 37 -0.10 -7.53 -25.67
N GLN A 38 -0.43 -8.80 -25.97
CA GLN A 38 0.26 -9.54 -27.04
C GLN A 38 0.11 -8.86 -28.40
N ALA A 39 -1.08 -8.35 -28.73
CA ALA A 39 -1.31 -7.61 -29.96
C ALA A 39 -0.54 -6.27 -29.98
N ALA A 40 -0.51 -5.54 -28.87
CA ALA A 40 0.23 -4.30 -28.72
C ALA A 40 1.75 -4.52 -28.90
N LEU A 41 2.30 -5.58 -28.29
CA LEU A 41 3.69 -6.01 -28.43
C LEU A 41 4.05 -6.37 -29.87
N LYS A 42 3.24 -7.20 -30.53
CA LYS A 42 3.46 -7.56 -31.95
C LYS A 42 3.45 -6.33 -32.85
N SER A 43 2.49 -5.44 -32.65
CA SER A 43 2.38 -4.20 -33.43
C SER A 43 3.50 -3.21 -33.11
N HIS A 44 4.07 -3.22 -31.89
CA HIS A 44 5.26 -2.44 -31.56
C HIS A 44 6.51 -3.01 -32.24
N ALA A 45 6.71 -4.33 -32.19
CA ALA A 45 7.82 -5.01 -32.85
C ALA A 45 7.82 -4.78 -34.37
N GLN A 46 6.67 -4.84 -35.02
CA GLN A 46 6.52 -4.53 -36.45
C GLN A 46 6.89 -3.08 -36.79
N LYS A 47 6.55 -2.12 -35.93
CA LYS A 47 6.81 -0.70 -36.18
C LYS A 47 8.29 -0.34 -36.11
N PHE A 48 9.06 -1.02 -35.26
CA PHE A 48 10.48 -0.76 -35.02
C PHE A 48 11.39 -1.89 -35.52
N HIS A 49 10.92 -2.71 -36.46
CA HIS A 49 11.70 -3.81 -37.03
C HIS A 49 12.94 -3.31 -37.79
N ASP A 50 12.78 -2.27 -38.61
CA ASP A 50 13.86 -1.71 -39.45
C ASP A 50 14.31 -0.30 -39.01
N ASP A 51 13.74 0.22 -37.94
CA ASP A 51 14.02 1.58 -37.48
C ASP A 51 15.25 1.61 -36.55
N SER A 52 16.41 1.79 -37.17
CA SER A 52 17.70 1.96 -36.50
C SER A 52 17.95 3.40 -36.01
N THR A 53 17.04 4.34 -36.32
CA THR A 53 17.18 5.76 -35.96
C THR A 53 16.57 6.09 -34.60
N ALA A 54 15.62 5.28 -34.13
CA ALA A 54 14.95 5.50 -32.86
C ALA A 54 15.81 5.09 -31.65
N SER A 55 16.01 6.02 -30.72
CA SER A 55 16.70 5.78 -29.46
C SER A 55 15.95 4.75 -28.60
N GLN A 56 16.68 3.83 -27.95
CA GLN A 56 16.12 2.81 -27.04
C GLN A 56 15.13 3.36 -25.98
N PRO A 57 15.46 4.40 -25.20
CA PRO A 57 14.52 4.98 -24.23
C PRO A 57 13.22 5.49 -24.85
N PHE A 58 13.24 5.91 -26.12
CA PHE A 58 12.02 6.31 -26.83
C PHE A 58 11.16 5.10 -27.18
N ARG A 59 11.78 3.99 -27.60
CA ARG A 59 11.09 2.73 -27.91
C ARG A 59 10.42 2.16 -26.68
N ASP A 60 11.11 2.13 -25.55
CA ASP A 60 10.56 1.62 -24.28
C ASP A 60 9.36 2.42 -23.80
N ARG A 61 9.47 3.76 -23.79
CA ARG A 61 8.34 4.64 -23.45
C ARG A 61 7.18 4.46 -24.41
N ASN A 62 7.45 4.31 -25.70
CA ASN A 62 6.43 4.07 -26.70
C ASN A 62 5.72 2.72 -26.50
N LEU A 63 6.46 1.67 -26.16
CA LEU A 63 5.92 0.35 -25.87
C LEU A 63 4.96 0.42 -24.67
N VAL A 64 5.41 0.99 -23.55
CA VAL A 64 4.59 1.14 -22.34
C VAL A 64 3.31 1.93 -22.66
N THR A 65 3.44 3.07 -23.34
CA THR A 65 2.29 3.89 -23.74
C THR A 65 1.30 3.11 -24.61
N LYS A 66 1.80 2.31 -25.56
CA LYS A 66 0.97 1.50 -26.45
C LYS A 66 0.25 0.37 -25.73
N CYS A 67 0.92 -0.29 -24.78
CA CYS A 67 0.31 -1.30 -23.91
C CYS A 67 -0.80 -0.68 -23.05
N ILE A 68 -0.54 0.45 -22.41
CA ILE A 68 -1.54 1.15 -21.59
C ILE A 68 -2.74 1.57 -22.45
N ASN A 69 -2.52 2.22 -23.58
CA ASN A 69 -3.59 2.66 -24.47
C ASN A 69 -4.42 1.47 -25.00
N SER A 70 -3.77 0.35 -25.32
CA SER A 70 -4.46 -0.87 -25.77
C SER A 70 -5.30 -1.51 -24.67
N LEU A 71 -4.89 -1.39 -23.40
CA LEU A 71 -5.62 -1.92 -22.26
C LEU A 71 -6.79 -0.99 -21.89
N MET A 72 -6.53 0.31 -21.78
CA MET A 72 -7.55 1.33 -21.50
C MET A 72 -8.64 1.36 -22.56
N GLY A 73 -8.30 1.15 -23.84
CA GLY A 73 -9.30 1.09 -24.91
C GLY A 73 -10.29 -0.08 -24.80
N ARG A 74 -10.04 -1.06 -23.93
CA ARG A 74 -10.98 -2.16 -23.62
C ARG A 74 -11.62 -2.06 -22.25
N GLN A 75 -11.22 -1.08 -21.44
CA GLN A 75 -11.83 -0.84 -20.14
C GLN A 75 -13.07 0.03 -20.35
N GLU A 76 -14.23 -0.50 -20.02
CA GLU A 76 -15.47 0.27 -19.97
C GLU A 76 -15.57 0.96 -18.62
N ILE A 77 -15.91 2.25 -18.61
CA ILE A 77 -16.14 3.02 -17.39
C ILE A 77 -17.64 3.37 -17.36
N SER A 78 -18.28 3.23 -16.19
CA SER A 78 -19.70 3.57 -16.05
C SER A 78 -19.93 5.05 -16.33
N HIS A 79 -21.00 5.36 -17.08
CA HIS A 79 -21.42 6.75 -17.33
C HIS A 79 -21.54 7.56 -16.03
N GLN A 80 -22.06 6.95 -14.95
CA GLN A 80 -22.19 7.62 -13.65
C GLN A 80 -20.83 8.00 -13.07
N GLN A 81 -19.81 7.15 -13.20
CA GLN A 81 -18.45 7.45 -12.75
C GLN A 81 -17.87 8.61 -13.55
N VAL A 82 -18.02 8.59 -14.88
CA VAL A 82 -17.56 9.68 -15.76
C VAL A 82 -18.23 11.01 -15.39
N MET A 83 -19.55 11.02 -15.22
CA MET A 83 -20.29 12.22 -14.84
C MET A 83 -19.89 12.74 -13.46
N SER A 84 -19.65 11.85 -12.49
CA SER A 84 -19.19 12.23 -11.15
C SER A 84 -17.86 12.99 -11.20
N TYR A 85 -16.93 12.55 -12.04
CA TYR A 85 -15.67 13.27 -12.27
C TYR A 85 -15.85 14.60 -13.03
N LEU A 86 -16.69 14.65 -14.07
CA LEU A 86 -16.93 15.87 -14.84
C LEU A 86 -17.59 16.99 -14.03
N VAL A 87 -18.47 16.64 -13.09
CA VAL A 87 -19.15 17.58 -12.18
C VAL A 87 -18.27 17.94 -10.97
N GLY A 88 -17.13 17.28 -10.79
CA GLY A 88 -16.19 17.52 -9.69
C GLY A 88 -16.53 16.78 -8.39
N GLY A 89 -17.44 15.81 -8.42
CA GLY A 89 -17.76 14.93 -7.29
C GLY A 89 -16.73 13.83 -7.04
N GLY A 90 -15.97 13.43 -8.07
CA GLY A 90 -14.95 12.38 -7.96
C GLY A 90 -15.54 10.98 -7.72
N ASP A 91 -14.72 10.02 -7.34
CA ASP A 91 -15.12 8.64 -6.96
C ASP A 91 -14.96 8.34 -5.47
N HIS A 92 -14.55 9.35 -4.69
CA HIS A 92 -14.25 9.20 -3.27
C HIS A 92 -15.31 9.90 -2.42
N TYR A 93 -16.11 9.09 -1.69
CA TYR A 93 -17.06 9.58 -0.72
C TYR A 93 -16.64 9.11 0.68
N THR A 94 -16.19 10.03 1.51
CA THR A 94 -15.97 9.75 2.93
C THR A 94 -16.66 10.81 3.78
N SER A 95 -17.36 10.34 4.81
CA SER A 95 -17.90 11.24 5.84
C SER A 95 -16.84 11.64 6.86
N HIS A 96 -15.75 10.87 6.95
CA HIS A 96 -14.69 11.03 7.94
C HIS A 96 -13.34 10.78 7.27
N ALA A 97 -12.29 11.40 7.81
CA ALA A 97 -10.93 11.07 7.44
C ALA A 97 -10.53 9.77 8.15
N TYR A 98 -10.23 8.74 7.38
CA TYR A 98 -9.64 7.51 7.90
C TYR A 98 -8.13 7.59 7.76
N ARG A 99 -7.40 7.05 8.75
CA ARG A 99 -5.94 6.93 8.70
C ARG A 99 -5.57 5.46 8.55
N PRO A 100 -4.52 5.14 7.77
CA PRO A 100 -4.05 3.76 7.66
C PRO A 100 -3.61 3.27 9.04
N PHE A 101 -4.25 2.22 9.52
CA PHE A 101 -3.88 1.55 10.77
C PHE A 101 -2.97 0.39 10.41
N ARG A 102 -1.69 0.45 10.82
CA ARG A 102 -0.71 -0.61 10.59
C ARG A 102 -0.95 -1.78 11.57
N PHE A 103 -2.08 -2.46 11.40
CA PHE A 103 -2.57 -3.48 12.35
C PHE A 103 -1.57 -4.60 12.59
N TYR A 104 -0.89 -5.06 11.53
CA TYR A 104 0.07 -6.16 11.62
C TYR A 104 1.28 -5.78 12.48
N ASP A 105 1.83 -4.58 12.31
CA ASP A 105 2.95 -4.10 13.13
C ASP A 105 2.57 -3.99 14.61
N PHE A 106 1.33 -3.57 14.89
CA PHE A 106 0.81 -3.53 16.25
C PHE A 106 0.68 -4.91 16.88
N LEU A 107 0.09 -5.87 16.15
CA LEU A 107 -0.02 -7.25 16.63
C LEU A 107 1.36 -7.87 16.87
N HIS A 108 2.31 -7.60 15.99
CA HIS A 108 3.69 -8.06 16.15
C HIS A 108 4.33 -7.48 17.41
N ALA A 109 4.26 -6.16 17.61
CA ALA A 109 4.78 -5.50 18.80
C ALA A 109 4.12 -6.00 20.09
N LEU A 110 2.81 -6.25 20.07
CA LEU A 110 2.08 -6.82 21.20
C LEU A 110 2.57 -8.23 21.53
N SER A 111 2.77 -9.07 20.51
CA SER A 111 3.26 -10.45 20.70
C SER A 111 4.66 -10.49 21.31
N ILE A 112 5.56 -9.58 20.91
CA ILE A 112 6.89 -9.42 21.51
C ILE A 112 6.76 -8.98 22.97
N HIS A 113 5.90 -8.00 23.25
CA HIS A 113 5.70 -7.49 24.60
C HIS A 113 5.12 -8.56 25.53
N GLU A 114 4.16 -9.35 25.06
CA GLU A 114 3.57 -10.46 25.82
C GLU A 114 4.62 -11.54 26.13
N ARG A 115 5.45 -11.94 25.15
CA ARG A 115 6.58 -12.87 25.40
C ARG A 115 7.56 -12.31 26.41
N ALA A 116 8.00 -11.05 26.25
CA ALA A 116 8.92 -10.41 27.18
C ALA A 116 8.34 -10.32 28.61
N THR A 117 7.03 -10.10 28.74
CA THR A 117 6.35 -10.05 30.04
C THR A 117 6.19 -11.46 30.64
N MET A 118 5.94 -12.47 29.81
CA MET A 118 5.90 -13.87 30.25
C MET A 118 7.27 -14.42 30.63
N ASP A 119 8.35 -14.01 29.96
CA ASP A 119 9.72 -14.38 30.31
C ASP A 119 10.15 -13.78 31.66
N VAL A 120 9.69 -12.57 31.99
CA VAL A 120 9.93 -11.95 33.31
C VAL A 120 9.21 -12.72 34.44
N ILE A 121 8.04 -13.32 34.16
CA ILE A 121 7.29 -14.14 35.12
C ILE A 121 7.87 -15.57 35.19
N ALA A 122 8.36 -16.11 34.07
CA ALA A 122 8.94 -17.45 33.98
C ALA A 122 10.35 -17.56 34.60
N LEU A 123 11.04 -16.44 34.86
CA LEU A 123 12.30 -16.44 35.62
C LEU A 123 12.13 -16.90 37.08
N ASP A 124 10.90 -16.98 37.60
CA ASP A 124 10.57 -17.59 38.90
C ASP A 124 10.13 -19.06 38.80
N ALA A 125 10.02 -19.64 37.60
CA ALA A 125 9.62 -21.02 37.39
C ALA A 125 10.38 -21.66 36.21
N SER A 126 11.43 -22.39 36.54
CA SER A 126 12.36 -23.02 35.60
C SER A 126 11.72 -23.96 34.56
N GLU A 127 12.21 -23.76 33.33
CA GLU A 127 12.51 -24.71 32.24
C GLU A 127 11.43 -25.18 31.25
N HIS A 128 11.77 -24.92 29.97
CA HIS A 128 11.31 -25.45 28.69
C HIS A 128 10.03 -24.90 28.04
N SER A 129 10.23 -24.03 27.03
CA SER A 129 9.34 -23.94 25.87
C SER A 129 10.15 -24.06 24.57
N PRO A 130 9.60 -24.70 23.51
CA PRO A 130 10.28 -24.89 22.25
C PRO A 130 10.23 -23.59 21.42
N VAL A 131 11.36 -23.27 20.82
CA VAL A 131 11.57 -22.09 19.96
C VAL A 131 10.85 -22.32 18.62
N ASP A 132 9.69 -21.69 18.43
CA ASP A 132 9.06 -21.54 17.12
C ASP A 132 9.66 -20.31 16.44
N ASN A 133 10.56 -20.55 15.48
CA ASN A 133 11.49 -19.56 14.94
C ASN A 133 11.01 -18.89 13.64
N ASP A 134 9.71 -18.92 13.34
CA ASP A 134 9.19 -18.65 11.99
C ASP A 134 8.45 -17.31 11.80
N LEU A 135 8.49 -16.38 12.76
CA LEU A 135 7.81 -15.08 12.61
C LEU A 135 8.63 -13.83 13.01
N ASP A 136 9.89 -13.98 13.40
CA ASP A 136 10.67 -12.86 13.95
C ASP A 136 11.46 -12.13 12.83
N THR A 137 10.75 -11.47 11.92
CA THR A 137 11.40 -10.47 11.06
C THR A 137 10.73 -9.13 11.29
N GLU A 138 11.37 -8.27 12.09
CA GLU A 138 11.03 -6.85 12.17
C GLU A 138 10.99 -6.28 10.74
N GLU A 139 9.84 -5.72 10.33
CA GLU A 139 9.70 -5.12 9.00
C GLU A 139 10.53 -3.83 8.96
N VAL A 140 11.80 -3.98 8.57
CA VAL A 140 12.74 -2.89 8.36
C VAL A 140 12.67 -2.47 6.89
N SER A 141 12.34 -1.20 6.65
CA SER A 141 12.46 -0.62 5.31
C SER A 141 13.91 -0.23 5.04
N LEU A 142 14.50 -0.88 4.04
CA LEU A 142 15.80 -0.56 3.47
C LEU A 142 15.60 0.42 2.32
N ASP A 143 16.07 1.66 2.50
CA ASP A 143 16.15 2.64 1.41
C ASP A 143 17.62 2.79 0.97
N VAL A 144 17.86 2.51 -0.30
CA VAL A 144 19.18 2.57 -0.94
C VAL A 144 19.16 3.75 -1.91
N SER A 145 19.64 4.90 -1.46
CA SER A 145 19.72 6.11 -2.26
C SER A 145 21.19 6.53 -2.45
N SER A 146 21.61 6.67 -3.72
CA SER A 146 22.87 7.27 -4.18
C SER A 146 24.13 7.01 -3.33
N GLY A 147 24.36 5.76 -2.91
CA GLY A 147 25.56 5.34 -2.20
C GLY A 147 25.42 5.23 -0.68
N ASP A 148 24.25 5.49 -0.12
CA ASP A 148 23.95 5.31 1.30
C ASP A 148 22.84 4.28 1.50
N VAL A 149 22.95 3.47 2.55
CA VAL A 149 21.98 2.45 2.93
C VAL A 149 21.36 2.88 4.25
N THR A 150 20.11 3.34 4.19
CA THR A 150 19.36 3.74 5.39
C THR A 150 18.37 2.66 5.77
N ILE A 151 18.53 2.15 6.99
CA ILE A 151 17.61 1.24 7.66
C ILE A 151 16.65 2.10 8.46
N THR A 152 15.35 1.94 8.22
CA THR A 152 14.32 2.71 8.93
C THR A 152 13.32 1.75 9.59
N SER A 153 13.04 1.98 10.87
CA SER A 153 12.04 1.23 11.65
C SER A 153 11.25 2.20 12.52
N ASP A 154 9.96 2.34 12.24
CA ASP A 154 9.07 3.26 12.95
C ASP A 154 8.92 2.89 14.44
N LEU A 155 8.98 1.59 14.75
CA LEU A 155 8.92 1.10 16.12
C LEU A 155 10.17 1.52 16.91
N MET A 156 11.35 1.35 16.31
CA MET A 156 12.61 1.77 16.94
C MET A 156 12.65 3.29 17.11
N ASP A 157 12.22 4.04 16.09
CA ASP A 157 12.15 5.50 16.16
C ASP A 157 11.24 5.98 17.32
N TYR A 158 10.14 5.26 17.58
CA TYR A 158 9.28 5.54 18.73
C TYR A 158 9.90 5.13 20.07
N GLN A 159 10.56 3.97 20.15
CA GLN A 159 11.24 3.51 21.37
C GLN A 159 12.36 4.46 21.79
N TRP A 160 13.12 4.96 20.80
CA TRP A 160 14.25 5.86 20.99
C TRP A 160 13.88 7.34 20.84
N ARG A 161 12.59 7.67 20.91
CA ARG A 161 12.11 9.06 20.79
C ARG A 161 12.65 9.95 21.92
N PRO A 162 12.79 11.27 21.70
CA PRO A 162 13.20 12.19 22.75
C PRO A 162 12.24 12.14 23.95
N LYS A 163 12.79 12.05 25.16
CA LYS A 163 12.02 12.12 26.42
C LYS A 163 11.63 13.56 26.72
N GLY A 164 10.62 14.04 26.01
CA GLY A 164 10.01 15.35 26.22
C GLY A 164 8.54 15.20 26.61
N PRO A 165 7.96 16.16 27.34
CA PRO A 165 6.58 16.06 27.81
C PRO A 165 5.56 15.92 26.67
N LEU A 166 5.88 16.42 25.48
CA LEU A 166 5.07 16.24 24.28
C LEU A 166 5.15 14.81 23.72
N PHE A 167 6.33 14.19 23.71
CA PHE A 167 6.55 12.86 23.13
C PHE A 167 6.15 11.73 24.09
N ASP A 168 6.18 11.97 25.40
CA ASP A 168 5.78 10.98 26.39
C ASP A 168 4.26 10.75 26.39
N GLN A 169 3.48 11.78 26.01
CA GLN A 169 2.03 11.70 25.87
C GLN A 169 1.58 11.15 24.51
N MET A 170 2.46 11.17 23.51
CA MET A 170 2.16 10.63 22.19
C MET A 170 2.19 9.11 22.21
N SER A 171 1.14 8.51 21.68
CA SER A 171 1.15 7.12 21.26
C SER A 171 2.09 6.89 20.08
N VAL A 172 2.43 5.62 19.80
CA VAL A 172 3.21 5.21 18.61
C VAL A 172 2.63 5.85 17.35
N TRP A 173 1.30 5.87 17.24
CA TRP A 173 0.57 6.39 16.08
C TRP A 173 0.71 7.90 15.91
N GLU A 174 0.52 8.66 16.98
CA GLU A 174 0.65 10.12 16.94
C GLU A 174 2.10 10.51 16.63
N PHE A 175 3.07 9.76 17.15
CA PHE A 175 4.47 9.97 16.86
C PHE A 175 4.81 9.69 15.39
N VAL A 176 4.36 8.55 14.83
CA VAL A 176 4.59 8.22 13.41
C VAL A 176 3.86 9.20 12.48
N GLU A 177 2.68 9.70 12.86
CA GLU A 177 1.96 10.71 12.08
C GLU A 177 2.68 12.08 12.09
N CYS A 178 3.21 12.49 13.25
CA CYS A 178 3.83 13.80 13.41
C CYS A 178 5.32 13.82 13.03
N SER A 179 5.96 12.65 12.90
CA SER A 179 7.37 12.56 12.53
C SER A 179 7.52 12.41 11.02
N ARG A 180 8.41 13.23 10.45
CA ARG A 180 8.86 13.10 9.06
C ARG A 180 10.36 12.85 9.08
N LYS A 181 10.78 11.74 8.50
CA LYS A 181 12.20 11.42 8.31
C LYS A 181 12.76 12.36 7.24
N VAL A 182 13.88 13.01 7.56
CA VAL A 182 14.61 13.87 6.62
C VAL A 182 15.99 13.27 6.47
N SER A 183 16.32 12.78 5.27
CA SER A 183 17.69 12.38 4.96
C SER A 183 18.53 13.65 4.80
N SER A 184 19.28 13.98 5.84
CA SER A 184 20.22 15.09 5.78
C SER A 184 21.55 14.59 5.25
N HIS A 185 21.91 14.97 4.03
CA HIS A 185 23.32 15.04 3.64
C HIS A 185 23.97 16.16 4.46
N ILE A 186 24.39 15.84 5.68
CA ILE A 186 24.96 16.84 6.58
C ILE A 186 26.39 17.16 6.13
N ASN A 187 26.56 18.24 5.37
CA ASN A 187 27.81 19.00 5.37
C ASN A 187 27.87 19.81 6.67
N VAL A 188 28.41 19.24 7.75
CA VAL A 188 28.69 20.00 8.98
C VAL A 188 29.87 20.92 8.70
N SER A 189 29.58 22.14 8.22
CA SER A 189 30.51 23.26 8.39
C SER A 189 30.23 23.85 9.77
N PHE A 190 31.05 23.49 10.77
CA PHE A 190 31.09 24.21 12.04
C PHE A 190 31.46 25.68 11.75
N ILE A 191 30.53 26.61 11.98
CA ILE A 191 30.87 28.02 12.15
C ILE A 191 30.61 28.35 13.61
N LEU A 192 31.68 28.31 14.39
CA LEU A 192 31.82 29.03 15.65
C LEU A 192 31.94 30.51 15.32
N THR A 193 31.04 31.34 15.84
CA THR A 193 31.37 32.70 16.28
C THR A 193 30.42 33.11 17.39
#